data_AF-A0A7X5Q652-F1
#
_entry.id   AF-A0A7X5Q652-F1
#
_cell.length_a   1.000
_cell.length_b   1.000
_cell.length_c   1.000
_cell.angle_alpha   90.00
_cell.angle_beta   90.00
_cell.angle_gamma   90.00
#
_symmetry.space_group_name_H-M   'P 1'
#
loop_
_entity.id
_entity.type
_entity.pdbx_description
1 polymer ?
#
loop_
_entity_poly.entity_id
_entity_poly.type
_entity_poly.pdbx_seq_one_letter_code
_entity_poly.pdbx_strand_id
1 'polypeptide(L)'
;MLGLLAIILIHSSPFDEIAQGSTGAAPPQQQMEPQPLNLPSGETIQISQFLFTGNTAIPTSQLQRLTNPYLNKALSASEISLIEQRIQSLYSSIGYPNASAVVTGSPTSDTVTVIIKEGKKSS
;
A
#
# COMPACT_ATOMS: atom_id res chain seq x y z
N MET A 1 -4.48 73.90 15.05
CA MET A 1 -5.09 74.74 14.00
C MET A 1 -4.99 74.02 12.68
N LEU A 2 -6.12 73.86 11.99
CA LEU A 2 -6.33 73.93 10.52
C LEU A 2 -5.22 73.50 9.54
N GLY A 3 -5.62 72.73 8.52
CA GLY A 3 -5.09 72.83 7.14
C GLY A 3 -4.93 71.48 6.43
N LEU A 4 -5.96 70.99 5.72
CA LEU A 4 -6.12 70.98 4.24
C LEU A 4 -5.10 70.09 3.48
N LEU A 5 -5.49 68.94 2.92
CA LEU A 5 -6.18 68.66 1.63
C LEU A 5 -5.24 68.61 0.39
N ALA A 6 -5.10 67.41 -0.18
CA ALA A 6 -4.82 67.12 -1.60
C ALA A 6 -5.16 65.63 -1.86
N ILE A 7 -6.40 65.29 -2.25
CA ILE A 7 -6.88 65.02 -3.64
C ILE A 7 -5.86 64.24 -4.48
N ILE A 8 -6.20 63.00 -4.90
CA ILE A 8 -6.31 62.58 -6.31
C ILE A 8 -6.73 61.09 -6.44
N LEU A 9 -7.76 60.91 -7.27
CA LEU A 9 -8.23 59.79 -8.08
C LEU A 9 -8.82 58.50 -7.46
N ILE A 10 -10.10 58.37 -7.76
CA ILE A 10 -10.97 57.21 -7.77
C ILE A 10 -10.46 56.17 -8.78
N HIS A 11 -10.36 54.90 -8.37
CA HIS A 11 -10.72 53.79 -9.25
C HIS A 11 -11.57 52.80 -8.46
N SER A 12 -12.77 52.56 -8.96
CA SER A 12 -13.80 51.72 -8.37
C SER A 12 -13.40 50.25 -8.34
N SER A 13 -13.71 49.57 -7.23
CA SER A 13 -14.38 48.26 -7.26
C SER A 13 -15.05 48.03 -5.90
N PRO A 14 -16.39 47.99 -5.82
CA PRO A 14 -17.08 47.48 -4.66
C PRO A 14 -17.06 45.94 -4.74
N PHE A 15 -16.12 45.32 -4.03
CA PHE A 15 -16.20 43.89 -3.72
C PHE A 15 -16.54 43.74 -2.24
N ASP A 16 -17.77 44.09 -1.91
CA ASP A 16 -18.45 43.60 -0.72
C ASP A 16 -18.98 42.21 -1.09
N GLU A 17 -18.53 41.17 -0.37
CA GLU A 17 -19.33 40.03 0.11
C GLU A 17 -18.41 38.84 0.47
N ILE A 18 -18.05 38.84 1.74
CA ILE A 18 -17.74 37.72 2.61
C ILE A 18 -18.48 36.41 2.30
N ALA A 19 -17.77 35.44 1.73
CA ALA A 19 -18.02 34.01 1.97
C ALA A 19 -16.74 33.19 1.69
N GLN A 20 -15.67 33.46 2.44
CA GLN A 20 -14.60 32.48 2.60
C GLN A 20 -15.13 31.34 3.48
N GLY A 21 -15.93 30.47 2.87
CA GLY A 21 -16.15 29.12 3.35
C GLY A 21 -14.78 28.47 3.48
N SER A 22 -14.29 28.42 4.71
CA SER A 22 -13.15 27.64 5.13
C SER A 22 -13.50 26.17 4.97
N THR A 23 -13.56 25.69 3.72
CA THR A 23 -13.60 24.27 3.45
C THR A 23 -12.17 23.80 3.62
N GLY A 24 -11.79 23.53 4.87
CA GLY A 24 -10.69 22.64 5.17
C GLY A 24 -11.04 21.28 4.57
N ALA A 25 -10.75 21.10 3.30
CA ALA A 25 -10.69 19.78 2.70
C ALA A 25 -9.58 19.06 3.47
N ALA A 26 -9.98 18.21 4.41
CA ALA A 26 -9.08 17.22 4.96
C ALA A 26 -8.40 16.52 3.77
N PRO A 27 -7.07 16.30 3.79
CA PRO A 27 -6.43 15.52 2.75
C PRO A 27 -7.21 14.22 2.57
N PRO A 28 -7.44 13.76 1.33
CA PRO A 28 -8.20 12.55 1.08
C PRO A 28 -7.63 11.47 2.00
N GLN A 29 -8.46 10.95 2.90
CA GLN A 29 -8.10 9.85 3.76
C GLN A 29 -7.67 8.74 2.82
N GLN A 30 -6.36 8.51 2.72
CA GLN A 30 -5.80 7.38 1.98
C GLN A 30 -6.47 6.17 2.60
N GLN A 31 -7.42 5.58 1.88
CA GLN A 31 -7.91 4.26 2.21
C GLN A 31 -6.64 3.42 2.33
N MET A 32 -6.36 2.88 3.51
CA MET A 32 -5.18 2.06 3.78
C MET A 32 -5.34 0.74 3.03
N GLU A 33 -5.30 0.79 1.70
CA GLU A 33 -5.13 -0.39 0.89
C GLU A 33 -3.78 -0.99 1.30
N PRO A 34 -3.72 -2.27 1.66
CA PRO A 34 -2.49 -2.89 2.08
C PRO A 34 -1.45 -2.77 0.96
N GLN A 35 -0.39 -2.02 1.24
CA GLN A 35 0.61 -1.67 0.24
C GLN A 35 1.59 -2.83 0.06
N PRO A 36 2.03 -3.10 -1.18
CA PRO A 36 3.10 -4.07 -1.42
C PRO A 36 4.33 -3.67 -0.62
N LEU A 37 5.03 -4.67 -0.10
CA LEU A 37 6.27 -4.46 0.63
C LEU A 37 7.33 -3.93 -0.33
N ASN A 38 7.56 -2.62 -0.28
CA ASN A 38 8.58 -1.94 -1.09
C ASN A 38 9.89 -1.87 -0.32
N LEU A 39 10.91 -2.62 -0.78
CA LEU A 39 12.27 -2.53 -0.28
C LEU A 39 13.15 -1.78 -1.30
N PRO A 40 13.95 -0.78 -0.87
CA PRO A 40 14.97 -0.17 -1.70
C PRO A 40 15.99 -1.19 -2.22
N SER A 41 16.56 -0.91 -3.40
CA SER A 41 17.61 -1.76 -3.98
C SER A 41 18.82 -1.89 -3.04
N GLY A 42 19.20 -3.13 -2.74
CA GLY A 42 20.34 -3.44 -1.86
C GLY A 42 19.99 -3.49 -0.37
N GLU A 43 18.76 -3.15 0.01
CA GLU A 43 18.27 -3.33 1.38
C GLU A 43 17.68 -4.72 1.58
N THR A 44 17.71 -5.19 2.84
CA THR A 44 17.12 -6.46 3.24
C THR A 44 16.28 -6.29 4.49
N ILE A 45 15.21 -7.08 4.59
CA ILE A 45 14.35 -7.16 5.78
C ILE A 45 14.45 -8.56 6.38
N GLN A 46 14.41 -8.66 7.71
CA GLN A 46 14.26 -9.93 8.39
C GLN A 46 12.80 -10.20 8.71
N ILE A 47 12.24 -11.29 8.17
CA ILE A 47 10.84 -11.67 8.40
C ILE A 47 10.79 -12.81 9.41
N SER A 48 10.15 -12.57 10.55
CA SER A 48 9.91 -13.56 11.61
C SER A 48 8.58 -14.29 11.42
N GLN A 49 7.62 -13.68 10.72
CA GLN A 49 6.29 -14.25 10.56
C GLN A 49 5.64 -13.91 9.21
N PHE A 50 5.08 -14.93 8.56
CA PHE A 50 4.15 -14.77 7.43
C PHE A 50 2.72 -15.02 7.89
N LEU A 51 1.87 -14.03 7.69
CA LEU A 51 0.42 -14.18 7.75
C LEU A 51 -0.12 -14.36 6.33
N PHE A 52 -1.25 -15.04 6.19
CA PHE A 52 -1.88 -15.32 4.90
C PHE A 52 -3.36 -14.94 4.95
N THR A 53 -3.84 -14.34 3.87
CA THR A 53 -5.25 -14.01 3.69
C THR A 53 -5.69 -14.26 2.26
N GLY A 54 -6.97 -14.58 2.07
CA GLY A 54 -7.55 -14.90 0.77
C GLY A 54 -7.28 -16.33 0.28
N ASN A 55 -6.54 -17.15 1.04
CA ASN A 55 -6.38 -18.57 0.74
C ASN A 55 -7.57 -19.40 1.23
N THR A 56 -8.24 -20.08 0.31
CA THR A 56 -9.33 -21.03 0.57
C THR A 56 -9.07 -22.40 -0.04
N ALA A 57 -8.36 -22.47 -1.18
CA ALA A 57 -8.02 -23.70 -1.88
C ALA A 57 -6.80 -24.42 -1.27
N ILE A 58 -5.85 -23.65 -0.73
CA ILE A 58 -4.64 -24.18 -0.08
C ILE A 58 -4.67 -23.81 1.40
N PRO A 59 -4.54 -24.79 2.31
CA PRO A 59 -4.57 -24.50 3.74
C PRO A 59 -3.34 -23.69 4.17
N THR A 60 -3.53 -22.80 5.14
CA THR A 60 -2.48 -21.93 5.68
C THR A 60 -1.24 -22.72 6.13
N SER A 61 -1.41 -23.92 6.69
CA SER A 61 -0.29 -24.78 7.11
C SER A 61 0.62 -25.21 5.96
N GLN A 62 0.07 -25.39 4.75
CA GLN A 62 0.86 -25.72 3.57
C GLN A 62 1.62 -24.50 3.04
N LEU A 63 1.00 -23.32 3.08
CA LEU A 63 1.66 -22.05 2.74
C LEU A 63 2.78 -21.72 3.73
N GLN A 64 2.55 -21.96 5.03
CA GLN A 64 3.58 -21.83 6.06
C GLN A 64 4.76 -22.78 5.81
N ARG A 65 4.52 -24.03 5.42
CA ARG A 65 5.62 -24.94 5.03
C ARG A 65 6.43 -24.43 3.84
N LEU A 66 5.75 -23.81 2.86
CA LEU A 66 6.41 -23.21 1.69
C LEU A 66 7.27 -22.02 2.07
N THR A 67 6.83 -21.18 3.01
CA THR A 67 7.54 -19.95 3.41
C THR A 67 8.50 -20.14 4.59
N ASN A 68 8.40 -21.22 5.35
CA ASN A 68 9.27 -21.52 6.50
C ASN A 68 10.78 -21.38 6.20
N PRO A 69 11.30 -21.79 5.02
CA PRO A 69 12.72 -21.61 4.69
C PRO A 69 13.20 -20.17 4.61
N TYR A 70 12.29 -19.19 4.56
CA TYR A 70 12.59 -17.76 4.45
C TYR A 70 12.53 -17.03 5.80
N LEU A 71 12.02 -17.69 6.85
CA LEU A 71 11.91 -17.10 8.18
C LEU A 71 13.30 -16.83 8.79
N ASN A 72 13.39 -15.72 9.52
CA ASN A 72 14.57 -15.25 10.24
C ASN A 72 15.80 -15.02 9.33
N LYS A 73 15.60 -14.87 8.01
CA LYS A 73 16.66 -14.55 7.05
C LYS A 73 16.55 -13.11 6.58
N ALA A 74 17.68 -12.52 6.20
CA ALA A 74 17.71 -11.26 5.46
C ALA A 74 17.20 -11.50 4.04
N LEU A 75 16.01 -11.00 3.73
CA LEU A 75 15.36 -11.13 2.42
C LEU A 75 15.48 -9.81 1.65
N SER A 76 15.95 -9.89 0.42
CA SER A 76 15.96 -8.77 -0.52
C SER A 76 14.61 -8.64 -1.22
N ALA A 77 14.39 -7.53 -1.92
CA ALA A 77 13.22 -7.36 -2.78
C ALA A 77 13.03 -8.54 -3.77
N SER A 78 14.13 -9.08 -4.33
CA SER A 78 14.08 -10.23 -5.24
C SER A 78 13.63 -11.52 -4.56
N GLU A 79 14.03 -11.75 -3.30
CA GLU A 79 13.57 -12.91 -2.52
C GLU A 79 12.08 -12.79 -2.19
N ILE A 80 11.59 -11.58 -1.89
CA ILE A 80 10.16 -11.33 -1.69
C ILE A 80 9.36 -11.65 -2.95
N SER A 81 9.78 -11.15 -4.11
CA SER A 81 9.14 -11.49 -5.40
C SER A 81 9.21 -12.98 -5.72
N LEU A 82 10.30 -13.67 -5.35
CA LEU A 82 10.41 -15.11 -5.54
C LEU A 82 9.39 -15.88 -4.68
N ILE A 83 9.12 -15.44 -3.44
CA ILE A 83 8.09 -16.01 -2.58
C ILE A 83 6.71 -15.86 -3.23
N GLU A 84 6.39 -14.67 -3.74
CA GLU A 84 5.13 -14.40 -4.46
C GLU A 84 4.94 -15.33 -5.66
N GLN A 85 5.99 -15.46 -6.48
CA GLN A 85 6.00 -16.34 -7.65
C GLN A 85 5.85 -17.81 -7.27
N ARG A 86 6.47 -18.27 -6.18
CA ARG A 86 6.32 -19.66 -5.71
C ARG A 86 4.90 -19.95 -5.24
N ILE A 87 4.26 -19.02 -4.55
CA ILE A 87 2.85 -19.16 -4.13
C ILE A 87 1.95 -19.18 -5.36
N GLN A 88 2.11 -18.24 -6.30
CA GLN A 88 1.35 -18.25 -7.57
C GLN A 88 1.53 -19.56 -8.35
N SER A 89 2.77 -20.06 -8.45
CA SER A 89 3.08 -21.32 -9.14
C SER A 89 2.40 -22.51 -8.48
N LEU A 90 2.38 -22.55 -7.14
CA LEU A 90 1.67 -23.59 -6.39
C LEU A 90 0.16 -23.56 -6.71
N TYR A 91 -0.45 -22.38 -6.73
CA TYR A 91 -1.86 -22.22 -7.08
C TYR A 91 -2.16 -22.62 -8.53
N SER A 92 -1.32 -22.18 -9.47
CA SER A 92 -1.43 -22.55 -10.87
C SER A 92 -1.37 -24.07 -11.06
N SER A 93 -0.48 -24.76 -10.33
CA SER A 93 -0.33 -26.23 -10.40
C SER A 93 -1.57 -27.03 -9.97
N ILE A 94 -2.48 -26.44 -9.19
CA ILE A 94 -3.72 -27.09 -8.73
C ILE A 94 -4.98 -26.54 -9.45
N GLY A 95 -4.79 -25.81 -10.56
CA GLY A 95 -5.86 -25.36 -11.44
C GLY A 95 -6.30 -23.91 -11.25
N TYR A 96 -5.51 -23.06 -10.58
CA TYR A 96 -5.80 -21.62 -10.44
C TYR A 96 -4.78 -20.77 -11.23
N PRO A 97 -4.84 -20.74 -12.57
CA PRO A 97 -3.83 -20.09 -13.41
C PRO A 97 -3.83 -18.56 -13.29
N ASN A 98 -4.94 -17.98 -12.82
CA ASN A 98 -5.09 -16.53 -12.63
C ASN A 98 -4.88 -16.12 -11.16
N ALA A 99 -4.31 -16.99 -10.34
CA ALA A 99 -4.01 -16.64 -8.96
C ALA A 99 -2.91 -15.59 -8.88
N SER A 100 -3.02 -14.68 -7.92
CA SER A 100 -1.96 -13.75 -7.56
C SER A 100 -1.66 -13.79 -6.06
N ALA A 101 -0.42 -13.49 -5.69
CA ALA A 101 0.04 -13.35 -4.33
C ALA A 101 0.86 -12.06 -4.26
N VAL A 102 0.62 -11.26 -3.22
CA VAL A 102 1.36 -10.02 -2.95
C VAL A 102 1.76 -10.00 -1.49
N VAL A 103 3.04 -9.81 -1.21
CA VAL A 103 3.54 -9.58 0.14
C VAL A 103 3.33 -8.11 0.48
N THR A 104 2.64 -7.87 1.57
CA THR A 104 2.31 -6.53 2.09
C THR A 104 2.86 -6.37 3.49
N GLY A 105 3.28 -5.15 3.83
CA GLY A 105 3.88 -4.87 5.13
C GLY A 105 4.71 -3.60 5.13
N SER A 106 5.40 -3.37 6.24
CA SER A 106 6.36 -2.29 6.41
C SER A 106 7.79 -2.85 6.43
N PRO A 107 8.79 -2.19 5.84
CA PRO A 107 10.20 -2.59 5.95
C PRO A 107 10.72 -2.59 7.40
N THR A 108 10.02 -1.90 8.32
CA THR A 108 10.34 -1.86 9.75
C THR A 108 9.64 -2.92 10.59
N SER A 109 8.80 -3.77 9.98
CA SER A 109 8.03 -4.82 10.66
C SER A 109 8.58 -6.19 10.28
N ASP A 110 8.84 -7.03 11.28
CA ASP A 110 9.26 -8.42 11.08
C ASP A 110 8.10 -9.37 10.74
N THR A 111 6.86 -8.88 10.80
CA THR A 111 5.66 -9.58 10.34
C THR A 111 5.16 -8.99 9.04
N VAL A 112 4.89 -9.86 8.06
CA VAL A 112 4.29 -9.49 6.77
C VAL A 112 3.02 -10.30 6.50
N THR A 113 2.14 -9.76 5.67
CA THR A 113 0.93 -10.46 5.22
C THR A 113 1.00 -10.74 3.73
N VAL A 114 0.84 -12.00 3.35
CA VAL A 114 0.65 -12.42 1.96
C VAL A 114 -0.83 -12.37 1.64
N ILE A 115 -1.21 -11.45 0.75
CA ILE A 115 -2.56 -11.35 0.23
C ILE A 115 -2.65 -12.20 -1.03
N ILE A 116 -3.53 -13.19 -1.01
CA ILE A 116 -3.73 -14.13 -2.11
C ILE A 116 -5.08 -13.84 -2.75
N LYS A 117 -5.08 -13.64 -4.08
CA LYS A 117 -6.29 -13.59 -4.90
C LYS A 117 -6.29 -14.85 -5.76
N GLU A 118 -7.07 -15.85 -5.40
CA GLU A 118 -7.02 -17.18 -6.05
C GLU A 118 -7.49 -17.15 -7.51
N GLY A 119 -8.34 -16.20 -7.87
CA GLY A 119 -8.95 -16.14 -9.20
C GLY A 119 -9.91 -17.31 -9.44
N LYS A 120 -10.23 -17.56 -10.70
CA LYS A 120 -11.12 -18.67 -11.09
C LYS A 120 -10.30 -19.94 -11.28
N LYS A 121 -10.82 -21.05 -10.74
CA LYS A 121 -10.31 -22.39 -11.05
C LYS A 121 -10.65 -22.75 -12.50
N SER A 122 -9.64 -23.12 -13.28
CA SER A 122 -9.79 -23.64 -14.65
C SER A 122 -9.66 -25.16 -14.60
N SER A 123 -10.69 -25.86 -15.09
CA SER A 123 -10.75 -27.33 -15.18
C SER A 123 -10.25 -27.82 -16.52
#